data_AF-A0A9X3SWC6-F1
#
_entry.id   AF-A0A9X3SWC6-F1
#
_cell.length_a   1.000
_cell.length_b   1.000
_cell.length_c   1.000
_cell.angle_alpha   90.00
_cell.angle_beta   90.00
_cell.angle_gamma   90.00
#
_symmetry.space_group_name_H-M   'P 1'
#
loop_
_entity.id
_entity.type
_entity.pdbx_description
1 polymer ?
#
loop_
_entity_poly.entity_id
_entity_poly.type
_entity_poly.pdbx_seq_one_letter_code
_entity_poly.pdbx_strand_id
1 'polypeptide(L)'
;MPIFAWSLRGGGKETIRSDERSSTMPQPATHLRTTKSEVLGEWLTDNGNQLTLMARPGTGYASIWLTHHGQPVKIGYALHAGGVVREVRWEALWTEQTDAWKAHQRRHIAALIAAHHAGQPLAPKADLPESVLGTFNIDGFRFAVEPTLAPEHAVLSVLNVSGGLTPVADLLHENGRICGLAPRPGWKSTPEDRKRHWRRESEAILTQARAEGRL
;
A
#
# COMPACT_ATOMS: atom_id res chain seq x y z
N MET A 1 47.24 20.45 -46.48
CA MET A 1 48.58 21.07 -46.58
C MET A 1 48.44 22.27 -47.51
N PRO A 2 48.61 23.51 -47.01
CA PRO A 2 49.87 24.15 -46.59
C PRO A 2 49.85 24.57 -45.10
N ILE A 3 50.93 24.58 -44.30
CA ILE A 3 52.13 25.45 -44.24
C ILE A 3 51.81 26.95 -44.11
N PHE A 4 51.82 27.44 -42.87
CA PHE A 4 52.10 28.83 -42.53
C PHE A 4 53.21 28.84 -41.47
N ALA A 5 54.23 29.65 -41.70
CA ALA A 5 55.27 29.99 -40.73
C ALA A 5 55.52 31.49 -40.78
N TRP A 6 55.99 32.01 -39.63
CA TRP A 6 56.51 33.35 -39.29
C TRP A 6 55.50 34.34 -38.72
N SER A 7 55.81 35.18 -37.71
CA SER A 7 56.94 35.25 -36.76
C SER A 7 56.66 36.36 -35.72
N LEU A 8 56.90 36.04 -34.45
CA LEU A 8 57.43 36.83 -33.31
C LEU A 8 57.12 38.34 -33.07
N ARG A 9 56.75 38.56 -31.79
CA ARG A 9 57.32 39.48 -30.76
C ARG A 9 56.58 40.77 -30.38
N GLY A 10 56.43 40.91 -29.07
CA GLY A 10 56.09 42.10 -28.28
C GLY A 10 55.23 41.64 -27.09
N GLY A 11 55.71 41.45 -25.86
CA GLY A 11 56.67 42.26 -25.12
C GLY A 11 55.92 43.30 -24.29
N GLY A 12 55.34 42.89 -23.16
CA GLY A 12 54.65 43.79 -22.23
C GLY A 12 54.43 43.14 -20.87
N LYS A 13 55.38 43.36 -19.94
CA LYS A 13 55.15 43.26 -18.50
C LYS A 13 54.72 44.64 -18.02
N GLU A 14 53.57 44.75 -17.35
CA GLU A 14 53.43 45.52 -16.10
C GLU A 14 52.01 45.39 -15.53
N THR A 15 51.95 44.66 -14.42
CA THR A 15 51.24 44.96 -13.17
C THR A 15 50.14 46.03 -13.23
N ILE A 16 48.88 45.61 -13.18
CA ILE A 16 47.79 46.43 -12.64
C ILE A 16 47.17 45.71 -11.45
N ARG A 17 47.10 46.49 -10.38
CA ARG A 17 46.62 46.24 -9.03
C ARG A 17 45.34 45.42 -8.94
N SER A 18 45.35 44.57 -7.92
CA SER A 18 44.20 44.07 -7.19
C SER A 18 43.22 45.19 -6.84
N ASP A 19 41.99 45.06 -7.32
CA ASP A 19 40.79 45.64 -6.71
C ASP A 19 39.75 44.51 -6.67
N GLU A 20 39.68 43.82 -5.52
CA GLU A 20 38.59 42.92 -5.18
C GLU A 20 37.29 43.72 -5.10
N ARG A 21 36.59 43.82 -6.22
CA ARG A 21 35.17 44.18 -6.23
C ARG A 21 34.34 42.91 -6.09
N SER A 22 33.79 42.74 -4.89
CA SER A 22 32.59 41.98 -4.60
C SER A 22 31.61 42.02 -5.79
N SER A 23 31.60 40.95 -6.56
CA SER A 23 30.52 40.62 -7.48
C SER A 23 29.85 39.38 -6.93
N THR A 24 28.88 39.63 -6.05
CA THR A 24 27.86 38.68 -5.65
C THR A 24 27.12 38.24 -6.90
N MET A 25 27.61 37.17 -7.53
CA MET A 25 26.85 36.41 -8.51
C MET A 25 25.65 35.82 -7.77
N PRO A 26 24.40 36.11 -8.16
CA PRO A 26 23.27 35.38 -7.62
C PRO A 26 23.43 33.93 -8.08
N GLN A 27 23.62 33.03 -7.12
CA GLN A 27 23.40 31.61 -7.33
C GLN A 27 22.08 31.45 -8.09
N PRO A 28 21.98 30.60 -9.12
CA PRO A 28 20.68 30.03 -9.42
C PRO A 28 20.34 29.19 -8.19
N ALA A 29 19.64 29.80 -7.24
CA ALA A 29 18.80 29.09 -6.32
C ALA A 29 17.77 28.39 -7.19
N THR A 30 18.13 27.19 -7.66
CA THR A 30 17.14 26.19 -8.00
C THR A 30 16.39 26.01 -6.70
N HIS A 31 15.32 26.79 -6.54
CA HIS A 31 14.27 26.51 -5.58
C HIS A 31 13.74 25.16 -6.00
N LEU A 32 14.41 24.10 -5.53
CA LEU A 32 13.82 22.78 -5.35
C LEU A 32 12.65 23.06 -4.42
N ARG A 33 11.49 23.38 -5.01
CA ARG A 33 10.20 23.12 -4.40
C ARG A 33 10.32 21.70 -3.90
N THR A 34 10.50 21.55 -2.60
CA THR A 34 10.41 20.27 -1.94
C THR A 34 8.98 19.81 -2.17
N THR A 35 8.78 19.05 -3.25
CA THR A 35 7.52 18.38 -3.53
C THR A 35 7.28 17.50 -2.32
N LYS A 36 6.32 17.92 -1.48
CA LYS A 36 5.89 17.16 -0.31
C LYS A 36 5.53 15.77 -0.82
N SER A 37 6.10 14.75 -0.19
CA SER A 37 5.65 13.38 -0.42
C SER A 37 4.18 13.30 -0.04
N GLU A 38 3.37 12.67 -0.89
CA GLU A 38 1.95 12.44 -0.66
C GLU A 38 1.71 10.98 -0.27
N VAL A 39 0.68 10.74 0.53
CA VAL A 39 0.26 9.39 0.89
C VAL A 39 -0.57 8.82 -0.26
N LEU A 40 -0.08 7.77 -0.91
CA LEU A 40 -0.79 7.03 -1.93
C LEU A 40 -1.78 6.03 -1.34
N GLY A 41 -1.68 5.70 -0.05
CA GLY A 41 -2.61 4.81 0.61
C GLY A 41 -2.00 4.06 1.78
N GLU A 42 -2.86 3.42 2.54
CA GLU A 42 -2.53 2.70 3.75
C GLU A 42 -3.23 1.35 3.76
N TRP A 43 -2.58 0.32 4.30
CA TRP A 43 -3.16 -1.00 4.45
C TRP A 43 -2.62 -1.69 5.70
N LEU A 44 -3.34 -2.69 6.20
CA LEU A 44 -2.90 -3.49 7.34
C LEU A 44 -2.25 -4.79 6.84
N THR A 45 -1.18 -5.21 7.49
CA THR A 45 -0.67 -6.58 7.37
C THR A 45 -1.51 -7.55 8.21
N ASP A 46 -1.31 -8.83 7.96
CA ASP A 46 -1.93 -9.97 8.65
C ASP A 46 -1.81 -9.88 10.18
N ASN A 47 -0.69 -9.32 10.65
CA ASN A 47 -0.37 -9.17 12.07
C ASN A 47 -0.91 -7.87 12.66
N GLY A 48 -1.75 -7.14 11.93
CA GLY A 48 -2.34 -5.88 12.35
C GLY A 48 -1.41 -4.66 12.23
N ASN A 49 -0.24 -4.80 11.60
CA ASN A 49 0.65 -3.66 11.42
C ASN A 49 0.17 -2.78 10.28
N GLN A 50 0.18 -1.46 10.47
CA GLN A 50 -0.16 -0.52 9.42
C GLN A 50 1.03 -0.23 8.52
N LEU A 51 0.82 -0.37 7.21
CA LEU A 51 1.74 0.03 6.16
C LEU A 51 1.19 1.24 5.42
N THR A 52 2.08 2.16 5.04
CA THR A 52 1.77 3.37 4.29
C THR A 52 2.67 3.46 3.06
N LEU A 53 2.07 3.69 1.88
CA LEU A 53 2.81 3.98 0.65
C LEU A 53 2.81 5.48 0.43
N MET A 54 4.00 6.07 0.32
CA MET A 54 4.16 7.50 0.06
C MET A 54 4.95 7.72 -1.21
N ALA A 55 4.47 8.55 -2.13
CA ALA A 55 5.19 8.89 -3.35
C ALA A 55 5.53 10.36 -3.43
N ARG A 56 6.53 10.68 -4.24
CA ARG A 56 6.77 12.07 -4.66
C ARG A 56 6.17 12.25 -6.06
N PRO A 57 5.34 13.27 -6.28
CA PRO A 57 4.78 13.54 -7.59
C PRO A 57 5.87 13.62 -8.66
N GLY A 58 5.70 12.88 -9.76
CA GLY A 58 6.57 12.93 -10.93
C GLY A 58 7.91 12.18 -10.84
N THR A 59 8.19 11.42 -9.77
CA THR A 59 9.50 10.76 -9.60
C THR A 59 9.53 9.27 -9.92
N GLY A 60 8.37 8.64 -10.18
CA GLY A 60 8.31 7.18 -10.39
C GLY A 60 8.78 6.36 -9.19
N TYR A 61 8.73 6.95 -7.99
CA TYR A 61 9.25 6.40 -6.75
C TYR A 61 8.22 6.51 -5.64
N ALA A 62 8.02 5.40 -4.93
CA ALA A 62 7.19 5.35 -3.74
C ALA A 62 7.90 4.64 -2.59
N SER A 63 7.99 5.27 -1.43
CA SER A 63 8.51 4.69 -0.18
C SER A 63 7.43 3.93 0.59
N ILE A 64 7.80 2.81 1.19
CA ILE A 64 6.93 1.94 1.98
C ILE A 64 7.30 2.10 3.45
N TRP A 65 6.33 2.43 4.29
CA TRP A 65 6.50 2.70 5.72
C TRP A 65 5.65 1.75 6.55
N LEU A 66 6.13 1.42 7.74
CA LEU A 66 5.47 0.59 8.75
C LEU A 66 5.28 1.43 10.02
N THR A 67 4.07 1.46 10.57
CA THR A 67 3.82 2.02 11.90
C THR A 67 4.22 1.01 12.96
N HIS A 68 5.45 1.12 13.48
CA HIS A 68 6.00 0.24 14.50
C HIS A 68 5.97 0.95 15.86
N HIS A 69 5.20 0.44 16.82
CA HIS A 69 4.97 1.08 18.13
C HIS A 69 4.58 2.58 18.03
N GLY A 70 3.74 2.92 17.04
CA GLY A 70 3.29 4.29 16.80
C GLY A 70 4.31 5.18 16.07
N GLN A 71 5.48 4.66 15.70
CA GLN A 71 6.50 5.39 14.95
C GLN A 71 6.62 4.87 13.50
N PRO A 72 6.65 5.75 12.50
CA PRO A 72 6.81 5.32 11.11
C PRO A 72 8.26 4.91 10.84
N VAL A 73 8.46 3.68 10.39
CA VAL A 73 9.76 3.13 9.99
C VAL A 73 9.70 2.79 8.50
N LYS A 74 10.64 3.30 7.70
CA LYS A 74 10.73 2.95 6.29
C LYS A 74 11.24 1.50 6.17
N ILE A 75 10.49 0.68 5.43
CA ILE A 75 10.80 -0.76 5.28
C ILE A 75 11.12 -1.16 3.84
N GLY A 76 10.89 -0.27 2.88
CA GLY A 76 11.15 -0.55 1.47
C GLY A 76 10.78 0.59 0.55
N TYR A 77 10.83 0.31 -0.74
CA TYR A 77 10.38 1.21 -1.78
C TYR A 77 9.93 0.46 -3.03
N ALA A 78 9.19 1.16 -3.88
CA ALA A 78 8.75 0.70 -5.19
C ALA A 78 9.18 1.70 -6.27
N LEU A 79 9.61 1.17 -7.41
CA LEU A 79 9.83 1.93 -8.64
C LEU A 79 8.69 1.65 -9.59
N HIS A 80 8.16 2.71 -10.21
CA HIS A 80 7.05 2.62 -11.13
C HIS A 80 7.21 3.59 -12.30
N ALA A 81 6.59 3.24 -13.42
CA ALA A 81 6.50 4.08 -14.61
C ALA A 81 5.02 4.26 -14.93
N GLY A 82 4.50 5.45 -14.65
CA GLY A 82 3.06 5.67 -14.61
C GLY A 82 2.38 4.76 -13.57
N GLY A 83 1.28 4.11 -13.96
CA GLY A 83 0.52 3.18 -13.12
C GLY A 83 1.11 1.76 -12.99
N VAL A 84 2.29 1.49 -13.56
CA VAL A 84 2.88 0.14 -13.59
C VAL A 84 4.09 0.05 -12.68
N VAL A 85 4.05 -0.87 -11.71
CA VAL A 85 5.18 -1.19 -10.82
C VAL A 85 6.23 -2.00 -11.57
N ARG A 86 7.45 -1.48 -11.60
CA ARG A 86 8.61 -2.15 -12.19
C ARG A 86 9.33 -3.01 -11.17
N GLU A 87 9.50 -2.47 -9.97
CA GLU A 87 10.30 -3.11 -8.93
C GLU A 87 9.74 -2.77 -7.54
N VAL A 88 9.87 -3.71 -6.62
CA VAL A 88 9.69 -3.47 -5.18
C VAL A 88 10.92 -4.02 -4.48
N ARG A 89 11.58 -3.17 -3.69
CA ARG A 89 12.72 -3.54 -2.85
C ARG A 89 12.39 -3.33 -1.38
N TRP A 90 12.93 -4.22 -0.56
CA TRP A 90 12.81 -4.19 0.88
C TRP A 90 14.15 -3.77 1.48
N GLU A 91 14.13 -2.98 2.56
CA GLU A 91 15.34 -2.63 3.31
C GLU A 91 15.88 -3.89 4.02
N ALA A 92 17.18 -3.91 4.36
CA ALA A 92 17.89 -5.14 4.78
C ALA A 92 17.26 -5.88 5.99
N LEU A 93 16.62 -5.17 6.94
CA LEU A 93 15.93 -5.81 8.07
C LEU A 93 14.61 -6.49 7.67
N TRP A 94 14.10 -6.17 6.49
CA TRP A 94 12.80 -6.61 5.98
C TRP A 94 12.93 -7.48 4.72
N THR A 95 14.15 -7.71 4.23
CA THR A 95 14.43 -8.66 3.15
C THR A 95 14.24 -10.12 3.56
N GLU A 96 14.27 -10.43 4.86
CA GLU A 96 14.11 -11.82 5.35
C GLU A 96 12.65 -12.28 5.41
N GLN A 97 11.69 -11.40 5.09
CA GLN A 97 10.28 -11.76 5.00
C GLN A 97 10.04 -12.82 3.92
N THR A 98 9.03 -13.66 4.11
CA THR A 98 8.71 -14.75 3.16
C THR A 98 8.32 -14.20 1.78
N ASP A 99 8.56 -14.98 0.73
CA ASP A 99 8.19 -14.57 -0.63
C ASP A 99 6.67 -14.41 -0.80
N ALA A 100 5.88 -15.22 -0.07
CA ALA A 100 4.43 -15.08 -0.03
C ALA A 100 4.00 -13.73 0.53
N TRP A 101 4.61 -13.30 1.65
CA TRP A 101 4.35 -11.99 2.23
C TRP A 101 4.73 -10.87 1.27
N LYS A 102 5.94 -10.92 0.68
CA LYS A 102 6.42 -9.92 -0.27
C LYS A 102 5.52 -9.82 -1.50
N ALA A 103 5.07 -10.96 -2.03
CA ALA A 103 4.16 -11.03 -3.16
C ALA A 103 2.79 -10.41 -2.82
N HIS A 104 2.28 -10.66 -1.61
CA HIS A 104 1.05 -10.03 -1.13
C HIS A 104 1.20 -8.50 -1.04
N GLN A 105 2.26 -7.99 -0.42
CA GLN A 105 2.51 -6.55 -0.33
C GLN A 105 2.71 -5.90 -1.71
N ARG A 106 3.38 -6.59 -2.63
CA ARG A 106 3.57 -6.10 -4.01
C ARG A 106 2.24 -5.87 -4.74
N ARG A 107 1.22 -6.71 -4.49
CA ARG A 107 -0.12 -6.53 -5.07
C ARG A 107 -0.79 -5.26 -4.54
N HIS A 108 -0.71 -5.02 -3.23
CA HIS A 108 -1.22 -3.78 -2.61
C HIS A 108 -0.56 -2.54 -3.20
N ILE A 109 0.77 -2.55 -3.25
CA ILE A 109 1.57 -1.45 -3.80
C ILE A 109 1.20 -1.17 -5.27
N ALA A 110 1.04 -2.22 -6.08
CA ALA A 110 0.68 -2.08 -7.48
C ALA A 110 -0.73 -1.50 -7.67
N ALA A 111 -1.69 -1.93 -6.87
CA ALA A 111 -3.05 -1.39 -6.91
C ALA A 111 -3.07 0.11 -6.56
N LEU A 112 -2.37 0.52 -5.49
CA LEU A 112 -2.31 1.92 -5.06
C LEU A 112 -1.66 2.83 -6.12
N ILE A 113 -0.55 2.38 -6.73
CA ILE A 113 0.14 3.13 -7.79
C ILE A 113 -0.73 3.24 -9.05
N ALA A 114 -1.42 2.17 -9.44
CA ALA A 114 -2.31 2.18 -10.60
C ALA A 114 -3.50 3.13 -10.39
N ALA A 115 -4.15 3.07 -9.22
CA ALA A 115 -5.29 3.92 -8.89
C ALA A 115 -4.90 5.41 -8.89
N HIS A 116 -3.79 5.74 -8.24
CA HIS A 116 -3.27 7.10 -8.21
C HIS A 116 -2.98 7.64 -9.63
N HIS A 117 -2.33 6.84 -10.48
CA HIS A 117 -2.01 7.26 -11.85
C HIS A 117 -3.25 7.40 -12.74
N ALA A 118 -4.31 6.64 -12.48
CA ALA A 118 -5.57 6.75 -13.22
C ALA A 118 -6.36 8.02 -12.86
N GLY A 119 -5.88 8.86 -11.95
CA GLY A 119 -6.61 10.02 -11.43
C GLY A 119 -7.88 9.62 -10.69
N GLN A 120 -8.00 8.34 -10.33
CA GLN A 120 -9.11 7.87 -9.52
C GLN A 120 -8.82 8.29 -8.08
N PRO A 121 -9.76 8.97 -7.40
CA PRO A 121 -9.62 9.14 -5.97
C PRO A 121 -9.45 7.75 -5.38
N LEU A 122 -8.38 7.58 -4.58
CA LEU A 122 -8.24 6.43 -3.72
C LEU A 122 -9.57 6.26 -3.02
N ALA A 123 -10.19 5.08 -3.17
CA ALA A 123 -11.40 4.80 -2.43
C ALA A 123 -11.06 5.11 -0.97
N PRO A 124 -11.74 6.09 -0.34
CA PRO A 124 -11.53 6.35 1.08
C PRO A 124 -11.68 5.02 1.78
N LYS A 125 -10.88 4.80 2.83
CA LYS A 125 -11.02 3.66 3.75
C LYS A 125 -12.51 3.46 3.97
N ALA A 126 -13.10 2.50 3.26
CA ALA A 126 -14.54 2.41 3.27
C ALA A 126 -14.85 2.00 4.70
N ASP A 127 -15.49 2.88 5.45
CA ASP A 127 -16.07 2.49 6.71
C ASP A 127 -16.91 1.26 6.38
N LEU A 128 -16.64 0.19 7.13
CA LEU A 128 -17.35 -1.05 6.89
C LEU A 128 -18.84 -0.75 6.93
N PRO A 129 -19.62 -1.33 6.00
CA PRO A 129 -21.07 -1.17 6.05
C PRO A 129 -21.56 -1.44 7.48
N GLU A 130 -22.46 -0.62 8.00
CA GLU A 130 -22.98 -0.77 9.37
C GLU A 130 -23.64 -2.15 9.59
N SER A 131 -24.06 -2.78 8.49
CA SER A 131 -24.56 -4.16 8.47
C SER A 131 -23.51 -5.19 8.88
N VAL A 132 -22.21 -4.93 8.73
CA VAL A 132 -21.15 -5.88 9.10
C VAL A 132 -21.21 -6.18 10.60
N LEU A 133 -21.41 -7.46 10.93
CA LEU A 133 -21.51 -7.93 12.33
C LEU A 133 -20.15 -7.90 13.01
N GLY A 134 -19.10 -8.25 12.27
CA GLY A 134 -17.72 -8.26 12.75
C GLY A 134 -16.74 -8.66 11.67
N THR A 135 -15.45 -8.55 11.99
CA THR A 135 -14.36 -8.91 11.07
C THR A 135 -13.28 -9.74 11.76
N PHE A 136 -12.59 -10.59 11.00
CA PHE A 136 -11.43 -11.35 11.45
C PHE A 136 -10.38 -11.44 10.33
N ASN A 137 -9.15 -11.87 10.65
CA ASN A 137 -8.05 -11.97 9.69
C ASN A 137 -7.50 -13.40 9.63
N ILE A 138 -7.27 -13.93 8.42
CA ILE A 138 -6.59 -15.21 8.19
C ILE A 138 -5.71 -15.10 6.95
N ASP A 139 -4.45 -15.50 7.05
CA ASP A 139 -3.49 -15.57 5.94
C ASP A 139 -3.45 -14.25 5.12
N GLY A 140 -3.60 -13.11 5.80
CA GLY A 140 -3.56 -11.78 5.19
C GLY A 140 -4.81 -11.35 4.44
N PHE A 141 -5.87 -12.12 4.57
CA PHE A 141 -7.19 -11.71 4.12
C PHE A 141 -8.00 -11.26 5.34
N ARG A 142 -8.53 -10.04 5.25
CA ARG A 142 -9.55 -9.57 6.18
C ARG A 142 -10.91 -10.05 5.68
N PHE A 143 -11.63 -10.74 6.56
CA PHE A 143 -12.97 -11.22 6.29
C PHE A 143 -13.98 -10.43 7.12
N ALA A 144 -15.17 -10.23 6.59
CA ALA A 144 -16.34 -9.71 7.27
C ALA A 144 -17.46 -10.73 7.26
N VAL A 145 -18.22 -10.78 8.34
CA VAL A 145 -19.48 -11.51 8.42
C VAL A 145 -20.61 -10.50 8.26
N GLU A 146 -21.46 -10.73 7.26
CA GLU A 146 -22.59 -9.88 6.92
C GLU A 146 -23.89 -10.65 7.17
N PRO A 147 -24.90 -10.06 7.81
CA PRO A 147 -26.22 -10.67 7.91
C PRO A 147 -26.91 -10.58 6.55
N THR A 148 -27.86 -11.47 6.31
CA THR A 148 -28.77 -11.34 5.17
C THR A 148 -30.17 -10.97 5.66
N LEU A 149 -31.12 -10.86 4.72
CA LEU A 149 -32.54 -10.67 5.08
C LEU A 149 -33.12 -11.89 5.81
N ALA A 150 -32.51 -13.07 5.66
CA ALA A 150 -32.91 -14.26 6.41
C ALA A 150 -32.07 -14.37 7.70
N PRO A 151 -32.69 -14.43 8.89
CA PRO A 151 -31.97 -14.38 10.16
C PRO A 151 -31.09 -15.61 10.42
N GLU A 152 -31.35 -16.72 9.73
CA GLU A 152 -30.53 -17.94 9.75
C GLU A 152 -29.40 -17.96 8.70
N HIS A 153 -29.24 -16.89 7.92
CA HIS A 153 -28.25 -16.82 6.85
C HIS A 153 -27.37 -15.58 6.97
N ALA A 154 -26.07 -15.83 6.99
CA ALA A 154 -25.02 -14.82 6.90
C ALA A 154 -24.10 -15.10 5.71
N VAL A 155 -23.38 -14.07 5.26
CA VAL A 155 -22.38 -14.15 4.21
C VAL A 155 -21.01 -13.88 4.82
N LEU A 156 -20.06 -14.75 4.52
CA LEU A 156 -18.64 -14.47 4.73
C LEU A 156 -18.11 -13.78 3.47
N SER A 157 -17.57 -12.59 3.63
CA SER A 157 -16.96 -11.81 2.55
C SER A 157 -15.50 -11.52 2.84
N VAL A 158 -14.68 -11.46 1.80
CA VAL A 158 -13.33 -10.91 1.88
C VAL A 158 -13.37 -9.41 1.56
N LEU A 159 -12.70 -8.61 2.38
CA LEU A 159 -12.54 -7.18 2.11
C LEU A 159 -11.41 -7.00 1.10
N ASN A 160 -11.71 -6.30 0.01
CA ASN A 160 -10.69 -5.86 -0.93
C ASN A 160 -10.03 -4.55 -0.47
N VAL A 161 -8.98 -4.15 -1.18
CA VAL A 161 -8.18 -2.95 -0.88
C VAL A 161 -8.94 -1.64 -1.00
N SER A 162 -10.06 -1.63 -1.72
CA SER A 162 -10.95 -0.49 -1.88
C SER A 162 -12.09 -0.51 -0.85
N GLY A 163 -12.05 -1.42 0.13
CA GLY A 163 -13.10 -1.61 1.13
C GLY A 163 -14.35 -2.31 0.62
N GLY A 164 -14.33 -2.84 -0.62
CA GLY A 164 -15.43 -3.62 -1.18
C GLY A 164 -15.48 -5.04 -0.62
N LEU A 165 -16.68 -5.51 -0.32
CA LEU A 165 -16.94 -6.86 0.18
C LEU A 165 -17.18 -7.81 -0.98
N THR A 166 -16.37 -8.87 -1.06
CA THR A 166 -16.54 -9.94 -2.04
C THR A 166 -17.00 -11.20 -1.33
N PRO A 167 -18.23 -11.69 -1.57
CA PRO A 167 -18.73 -12.91 -0.94
C PRO A 167 -17.87 -14.13 -1.28
N VAL A 168 -17.43 -14.87 -0.26
CA VAL A 168 -16.60 -16.07 -0.40
C VAL A 168 -17.30 -17.35 0.07
N ALA A 169 -18.23 -17.25 1.03
CA ALA A 169 -19.03 -18.38 1.48
C ALA A 169 -20.38 -17.93 2.03
N ASP A 170 -21.38 -18.78 1.86
CA ASP A 170 -22.66 -18.67 2.53
C ASP A 170 -22.63 -19.47 3.84
N LEU A 171 -23.07 -18.84 4.92
CA LEU A 171 -23.10 -19.38 6.28
C LEU A 171 -24.55 -19.58 6.70
N LEU A 172 -24.97 -20.82 6.80
CA LEU A 172 -26.23 -21.16 7.46
C LEU A 172 -25.94 -21.36 8.95
N HIS A 173 -26.68 -20.66 9.79
CA HIS A 173 -26.51 -20.76 11.22
C HIS A 173 -27.84 -20.84 11.95
N GLU A 174 -27.84 -21.58 13.04
CA GLU A 174 -28.90 -21.54 14.02
C GLU A 174 -28.33 -20.85 15.24
N ASN A 175 -28.94 -19.73 15.66
CA ASN A 175 -28.66 -19.19 16.99
C ASN A 175 -27.19 -18.76 17.22
N GLY A 176 -26.49 -18.40 16.14
CA GLY A 176 -25.06 -18.03 16.13
C GLY A 176 -24.10 -19.19 15.83
N ARG A 177 -24.59 -20.44 15.82
CA ARG A 177 -23.80 -21.63 15.50
C ARG A 177 -23.98 -22.01 14.04
N ILE A 178 -22.89 -22.18 13.31
CA ILE A 178 -22.95 -22.50 11.89
C ILE A 178 -23.36 -23.97 11.72
N CYS A 179 -24.47 -24.23 11.07
CA CYS A 179 -24.90 -25.58 10.69
C CYS A 179 -24.46 -25.94 9.26
N GLY A 180 -24.24 -24.94 8.40
CA GLY A 180 -23.76 -25.14 7.02
C GLY A 180 -22.80 -24.05 6.57
N LEU A 181 -21.74 -24.43 5.88
CA LEU A 181 -20.80 -23.50 5.24
C LEU A 181 -20.62 -23.93 3.79
N ALA A 182 -21.04 -23.08 2.86
CA ALA A 182 -20.98 -23.34 1.43
C ALA A 182 -20.04 -22.33 0.74
N PRO A 183 -18.80 -22.72 0.39
CA PRO A 183 -17.91 -21.83 -0.35
C PRO A 183 -18.44 -21.52 -1.74
N ARG A 184 -18.36 -20.25 -2.14
CA ARG A 184 -18.79 -19.79 -3.46
C ARG A 184 -17.82 -20.24 -4.56
N PRO A 185 -18.24 -20.23 -5.84
CA PRO A 185 -17.35 -20.50 -6.97
C PRO A 185 -16.08 -19.65 -6.89
N GLY A 186 -14.92 -20.26 -7.10
CA GLY A 186 -13.60 -19.63 -6.89
C GLY A 186 -12.97 -19.92 -5.52
N TRP A 187 -13.77 -20.33 -4.52
CA TRP A 187 -13.31 -20.62 -3.16
C TRP A 187 -13.54 -22.07 -2.72
N LYS A 188 -14.07 -22.92 -3.61
CA LYS A 188 -14.36 -24.34 -3.34
C LYS A 188 -13.10 -25.14 -2.99
N SER A 189 -11.97 -24.84 -3.64
CA SER A 189 -10.66 -25.46 -3.41
C SER A 189 -9.93 -24.93 -2.18
N THR A 190 -10.57 -24.06 -1.38
CA THR A 190 -9.99 -23.59 -0.12
C THR A 190 -9.62 -24.80 0.76
N PRO A 191 -8.41 -24.84 1.34
CA PRO A 191 -8.00 -25.93 2.23
C PRO A 191 -8.98 -26.11 3.41
N GLU A 192 -9.21 -27.35 3.81
CA GLU A 192 -10.16 -27.65 4.91
C GLU A 192 -9.76 -27.02 6.25
N ASP A 193 -8.45 -26.90 6.52
CA ASP A 193 -7.97 -26.18 7.70
C ASP A 193 -8.41 -24.71 7.71
N ARG A 194 -8.38 -24.06 6.55
CA ARG A 194 -8.84 -22.67 6.42
C ARG A 194 -10.35 -22.57 6.59
N LYS A 195 -11.12 -23.52 6.03
CA LYS A 195 -12.59 -23.56 6.24
C LYS A 195 -12.97 -23.80 7.70
N ARG A 196 -12.21 -24.65 8.42
CA ARG A 196 -12.37 -24.84 9.88
C ARG A 196 -12.13 -23.54 10.64
N HIS A 197 -11.13 -22.77 10.23
CA HIS A 197 -10.83 -21.47 10.84
C HIS A 197 -11.92 -20.44 10.52
N TRP A 198 -12.38 -20.34 9.26
CA TRP A 198 -13.53 -19.51 8.87
C TRP A 198 -14.75 -19.76 9.74
N ARG A 199 -15.10 -21.04 9.91
CA ARG A 199 -16.23 -21.45 10.74
C ARG A 199 -16.09 -20.94 12.17
N ARG A 200 -14.94 -21.18 12.81
CA ARG A 200 -14.72 -20.80 14.22
C ARG A 200 -14.85 -19.30 14.44
N GLU A 201 -14.18 -18.50 13.63
CA GLU A 201 -14.19 -17.04 13.76
C GLU A 201 -15.59 -16.47 13.44
N SER A 202 -16.24 -17.02 12.41
CA SER A 202 -17.60 -16.59 12.04
C SER A 202 -18.62 -16.96 13.13
N GLU A 203 -18.53 -18.14 13.74
CA GLU A 203 -19.38 -18.53 14.87
C GLU A 203 -19.19 -17.61 16.08
N ALA A 204 -17.95 -17.20 16.38
CA ALA A 204 -17.68 -16.24 17.45
C ALA A 204 -18.36 -14.90 17.19
N ILE A 205 -18.26 -14.38 15.96
CA ILE A 205 -18.90 -13.11 15.56
C ILE A 205 -20.43 -13.22 15.61
N LEU A 206 -21.00 -14.30 15.06
CA LEU A 206 -22.44 -14.50 15.04
C LEU A 206 -23.00 -14.68 16.46
N THR A 207 -22.29 -15.41 17.32
CA THR A 207 -22.69 -15.58 18.73
C THR A 207 -22.71 -14.24 19.47
N GLN A 208 -21.68 -13.42 19.25
CA GLN A 208 -21.60 -12.08 19.84
C GLN A 208 -22.70 -11.15 19.31
N ALA A 209 -22.90 -11.10 17.99
CA ALA A 209 -23.93 -10.29 17.35
C ALA A 209 -25.33 -10.65 17.87
N ARG A 210 -25.58 -11.93 18.14
CA ARG A 210 -26.82 -12.37 18.76
C ARG A 210 -27.00 -11.87 20.18
N ALA A 211 -25.95 -11.94 21.00
CA ALA A 211 -25.98 -11.42 22.37
C ALA A 211 -26.27 -9.91 22.39
N GLU A 212 -25.89 -9.20 21.34
CA GLU A 212 -26.13 -7.76 21.12
C GLU A 212 -27.49 -7.45 20.43
N GLY A 213 -28.26 -8.46 20.02
CA GLY A 213 -29.54 -8.26 19.32
C GLY A 213 -29.39 -7.72 17.89
N ARG A 214 -28.25 -7.99 17.23
CA ARG A 214 -27.92 -7.54 15.87
C ARG A 214 -28.16 -8.61 14.78
N LEU A 215 -28.73 -9.75 15.16
CA LEU A 215 -29.13 -10.88 14.30
C LEU A 215 -30.64 -11.09 14.35
#